data_AF-A0A3D2CJY1-F1
#
_entry.id   AF-A0A3D2CJY1-F1
#
_cell.length_a   1.000
_cell.length_b   1.000
_cell.length_c   1.000
_cell.angle_alpha   90.00
_cell.angle_beta   90.00
_cell.angle_gamma   90.00
#
_symmetry.space_group_name_H-M   'P 1'
#
loop_
_entity.id
_entity.type
_entity.pdbx_description
1 polymer ?
#
loop_
_entity_poly.entity_id
_entity_poly.type
_entity_poly.pdbx_seq_one_letter_code
_entity_poly.pdbx_strand_id
1 'polypeptide(L)'
;MEHCGKWACCAEVDMLLDIFPSGEVYLTASSWGLFCQKAEVKTAGENLILTVGNRKVAVSASVEDGKTVLVGEEMTGSDRKKLYFENTGCEADCFPSFVSDPENPGISEADFPNDGWEGVWECNGLFDMKCEMELEKRDGRYFPYFWFDGLGWGYYVPIGYAVLDGELIFLFNDAANRAVFRLRLEDGIMKGSFRQLQQKKYADVEVSRISDHVSDRLKKYIPIINLSRLEILRRYADYDRGQSPVKIEFVLGEKLPECLDRYDLGKYTEGKEGDELVFALLDFICDNFHHDGCSGMPSWPDHRKLQDFVLYYEKMGRTNCRGLSIMLSALLRSFGIRAQHVTCLPYEDPCSDCHVVVDCFLPSGGRVLLDPTFRVWFKDEKGSPVSIRELRKILLENKPLIPSEQAAYNGVNGKERFDMDSYREYMAKNTLRFSKGRVCRDGDDELESLRLFPKNYDYSDFHFNRNDTIFTDEDAFWSE
;
A
#
# COMPACT_ATOMS: atom_id res chain seq x y z
N MET A 1 7.90 3.11 -39.52
CA MET A 1 7.12 4.04 -38.68
C MET A 1 8.09 4.77 -37.77
N GLU A 2 7.94 6.08 -37.56
CA GLU A 2 8.87 6.90 -36.73
C GLU A 2 8.80 6.61 -35.23
N HIS A 3 7.85 5.78 -34.77
CA HIS A 3 7.58 5.53 -33.35
C HIS A 3 7.79 4.07 -32.95
N CYS A 4 8.70 3.36 -33.62
CA CYS A 4 9.02 1.98 -33.26
C CYS A 4 9.59 1.91 -31.84
N GLY A 5 9.22 0.87 -31.10
CA GLY A 5 9.63 0.65 -29.72
C GLY A 5 8.46 0.34 -28.81
N LYS A 6 8.77 0.22 -27.52
CA LYS A 6 7.83 -0.12 -26.46
C LYS A 6 7.38 1.13 -25.72
N TRP A 7 6.07 1.32 -25.63
CA TRP A 7 5.45 2.50 -25.03
C TRP A 7 4.55 2.09 -23.86
N ALA A 8 4.72 2.73 -22.70
CA ALA A 8 4.02 2.40 -21.46
C ALA A 8 3.00 3.47 -21.10
N CYS A 9 1.76 3.08 -20.77
CA CYS A 9 0.76 4.04 -20.32
C CYS A 9 0.96 4.40 -18.85
N CYS A 10 1.02 5.69 -18.53
CA CYS A 10 1.16 6.16 -17.15
C CYS A 10 -0.19 6.26 -16.41
N ALA A 11 -1.30 6.29 -17.14
CA ALA A 11 -2.65 6.49 -16.61
C ALA A 11 -3.42 5.17 -16.38
N GLU A 12 -2.85 4.04 -16.82
CA GLU A 12 -3.45 2.72 -16.76
C GLU A 12 -2.43 1.69 -16.29
N VAL A 13 -2.82 0.84 -15.35
CA VAL A 13 -1.94 -0.19 -14.79
C VAL A 13 -1.63 -1.24 -15.87
N ASP A 14 -0.34 -1.48 -16.09
CA ASP A 14 0.18 -2.48 -17.02
C ASP A 14 -0.45 -2.41 -18.43
N MET A 15 -0.54 -1.19 -18.97
CA MET A 15 -0.91 -0.97 -20.36
C MET A 15 0.33 -0.64 -21.21
N LEU A 16 0.53 -1.39 -22.29
CA LEU A 16 1.69 -1.36 -23.16
C LEU A 16 1.28 -1.34 -24.63
N LEU A 17 2.01 -0.56 -25.41
CA LEU A 17 1.92 -0.50 -26.86
C LEU A 17 3.29 -0.81 -27.47
N ASP A 18 3.39 -1.95 -28.14
CA ASP A 18 4.61 -2.42 -28.80
C ASP A 18 4.49 -2.20 -30.30
N ILE A 19 5.30 -1.28 -30.85
CA ILE A 19 5.28 -0.91 -32.27
C ILE A 19 6.55 -1.44 -32.93
N PHE A 20 6.40 -2.45 -33.78
CA PHE A 20 7.52 -3.09 -34.46
C PHE A 20 7.96 -2.32 -35.71
N PRO A 21 9.23 -2.43 -36.12
CA PRO A 21 9.70 -1.94 -37.41
C PRO A 21 8.91 -2.48 -38.61
N SER A 22 8.34 -3.69 -38.49
CA SER A 22 7.45 -4.33 -39.48
C SER A 22 6.11 -3.61 -39.65
N GLY A 23 5.74 -2.71 -38.74
CA GLY A 23 4.43 -2.06 -38.68
C GLY A 23 3.37 -2.88 -37.92
N GLU A 24 3.75 -4.04 -37.38
CA GLU A 24 2.91 -4.77 -36.45
C GLU A 24 2.83 -4.03 -35.12
N VAL A 25 1.64 -4.02 -34.52
CA VAL A 25 1.38 -3.38 -33.24
C VAL A 25 0.70 -4.36 -32.32
N TYR A 26 1.21 -4.49 -31.11
CA TYR A 26 0.63 -5.30 -30.05
C TYR A 26 0.19 -4.39 -28.90
N LEU A 27 -0.98 -4.69 -28.34
CA LEU A 27 -1.54 -3.99 -27.18
C LEU A 27 -1.69 -4.99 -26.04
N THR A 28 -1.13 -4.62 -24.88
CA THR A 28 -1.47 -5.23 -23.60
C THR A 28 -2.16 -4.18 -22.73
N ALA A 29 -3.26 -4.55 -22.09
CA ALA A 29 -4.00 -3.70 -21.17
C ALA A 29 -4.67 -4.59 -20.13
N SER A 30 -4.02 -4.72 -18.97
CA SER A 30 -4.48 -5.60 -17.89
C SER A 30 -5.91 -5.29 -17.44
N SER A 31 -6.22 -4.01 -17.26
CA SER A 31 -7.55 -3.51 -16.87
C SER A 31 -8.65 -3.82 -17.88
N TRP A 32 -8.29 -4.21 -19.11
CA TRP A 32 -9.21 -4.58 -20.18
C TRP A 32 -9.26 -6.09 -20.45
N GLY A 33 -8.44 -6.89 -19.74
CA GLY A 33 -8.30 -8.33 -20.01
C GLY A 33 -7.65 -8.62 -21.37
N LEU A 34 -6.84 -7.69 -21.90
CA LEU A 34 -6.15 -7.86 -23.18
C LEU A 34 -4.67 -8.14 -22.94
N PHE A 35 -4.18 -9.29 -23.40
CA PHE A 35 -2.80 -9.72 -23.17
C PHE A 35 -2.08 -9.97 -24.49
N CYS A 36 -1.09 -9.11 -24.82
CA CYS A 36 -0.29 -9.14 -26.05
C CYS A 36 -1.13 -9.45 -27.29
N GLN A 37 -2.22 -8.71 -27.45
CA GLN A 37 -3.12 -8.91 -28.57
C GLN A 37 -2.63 -8.09 -29.76
N LYS A 38 -2.48 -8.75 -30.90
CA LYS A 38 -2.16 -8.07 -32.15
C LYS A 38 -3.31 -7.14 -32.52
N ALA A 39 -3.00 -5.85 -32.65
CA ALA A 39 -3.97 -4.85 -33.06
C ALA A 39 -4.13 -4.84 -34.58
N GLU A 40 -5.37 -4.73 -35.06
CA GLU A 40 -5.62 -4.25 -36.41
C GLU A 40 -5.32 -2.75 -36.43
N VAL A 41 -4.35 -2.34 -37.26
CA VAL A 41 -3.90 -0.96 -37.35
C VAL A 41 -4.47 -0.31 -38.60
N LYS A 42 -5.19 0.80 -38.42
CA LYS A 42 -5.64 1.68 -39.50
C LYS A 42 -5.09 3.09 -39.29
N THR A 43 -4.70 3.78 -40.35
CA THR A 43 -4.29 5.18 -40.27
C THR A 43 -5.49 6.09 -40.56
N ALA A 44 -5.64 7.14 -39.76
CA ALA A 44 -6.65 8.18 -39.96
C ALA A 44 -6.02 9.55 -39.69
N GLY A 45 -5.50 10.19 -40.74
CA GLY A 45 -4.67 11.39 -40.57
C GLY A 45 -3.38 11.05 -39.82
N GLU A 46 -3.11 11.77 -38.73
CA GLU A 46 -1.96 11.57 -37.84
C GLU A 46 -2.19 10.47 -36.78
N ASN A 47 -3.41 9.93 -36.70
CA ASN A 47 -3.77 8.91 -35.71
C ASN A 47 -3.54 7.49 -36.26
N LEU A 48 -2.97 6.63 -35.41
CA LEU A 48 -3.04 5.18 -35.48
C LEU A 48 -4.30 4.71 -34.75
N ILE A 49 -5.24 4.16 -35.50
CA ILE A 49 -6.44 3.55 -34.97
C ILE A 49 -6.19 2.06 -34.76
N LEU A 50 -6.05 1.67 -33.50
CA LEU A 50 -5.78 0.32 -33.05
C LEU A 50 -7.11 -0.34 -32.69
N THR A 51 -7.40 -1.50 -33.27
CA THR A 51 -8.58 -2.29 -32.93
C THR A 51 -8.16 -3.65 -32.39
N VAL A 52 -8.63 -3.99 -31.19
CA VAL A 52 -8.38 -5.26 -30.52
C VAL A 52 -9.70 -5.78 -29.96
N GLY A 53 -10.22 -6.87 -30.53
CA GLY A 53 -11.55 -7.37 -30.15
C GLY A 53 -12.63 -6.30 -30.35
N ASN A 54 -13.36 -5.95 -29.28
CA ASN A 54 -14.35 -4.86 -29.25
C ASN A 54 -13.77 -3.50 -28.79
N ARG A 55 -12.47 -3.45 -28.46
CA ARG A 55 -11.78 -2.24 -28.01
C ARG A 55 -11.16 -1.51 -29.19
N LYS A 56 -11.23 -0.18 -29.14
CA LYS A 56 -10.66 0.68 -30.18
C LYS A 56 -9.95 1.85 -29.54
N VAL A 57 -8.69 2.07 -29.89
CA VAL A 57 -7.86 3.15 -29.35
C VAL A 57 -7.32 3.98 -30.50
N ALA A 58 -7.54 5.29 -30.48
CA ALA A 58 -6.87 6.22 -31.38
C ALA A 58 -5.61 6.72 -30.70
N VAL A 59 -4.45 6.60 -31.35
CA VAL A 59 -3.16 7.01 -30.80
C VAL A 59 -2.45 7.96 -31.76
N SER A 60 -1.94 9.08 -31.28
CA SER A 60 -1.10 10.00 -32.07
C SER A 60 0.14 10.43 -31.30
N ALA A 61 1.19 10.79 -32.03
CA ALA A 61 2.38 11.36 -31.43
C ALA A 61 2.14 12.81 -31.03
N SER A 62 2.64 13.18 -29.85
CA SER A 62 2.68 14.55 -29.33
C SER A 62 4.07 14.83 -28.75
N VAL A 63 4.36 16.11 -28.49
CA VAL A 63 5.58 16.54 -27.79
C VAL A 63 5.17 17.21 -26.49
N GLU A 64 5.55 16.61 -25.37
CA GLU A 64 5.32 17.14 -24.02
C GLU A 64 6.67 17.23 -23.31
N ASP A 65 6.97 18.39 -22.70
CA ASP A 65 8.24 18.68 -22.02
C ASP A 65 9.50 18.31 -22.82
N GLY A 66 9.46 18.51 -24.14
CA GLY A 66 10.56 18.23 -25.05
C GLY A 66 10.80 16.73 -25.34
N LYS A 67 9.89 15.86 -24.90
CA LYS A 67 9.91 14.42 -25.18
C LYS A 67 8.74 14.03 -26.08
N THR A 68 8.97 13.08 -26.98
CA THR A 68 7.88 12.47 -27.75
C THR A 68 7.08 11.53 -26.85
N VAL A 69 5.78 11.76 -26.78
CA VAL A 69 4.80 10.89 -26.13
C VAL A 69 3.78 10.42 -27.16
N LEU A 70 3.12 9.30 -26.92
CA LEU A 70 1.92 8.94 -27.67
C LEU A 70 0.69 9.24 -26.82
N VAL A 71 -0.24 10.02 -27.34
CA VAL A 71 -1.51 10.31 -26.68
C VAL A 71 -2.58 9.43 -27.30
N GLY A 72 -3.25 8.66 -26.45
CA GLY A 72 -4.33 7.77 -26.83
C GLY A 72 -5.70 8.28 -26.38
N GLU A 73 -6.75 7.89 -27.11
CA GLU A 73 -8.14 8.02 -26.68
C GLU A 73 -8.86 6.70 -26.91
N GLU A 74 -9.43 6.14 -25.85
CA GLU A 74 -10.29 4.96 -25.96
C GLU A 74 -11.64 5.34 -26.57
N MET A 75 -12.03 4.64 -27.64
CA MET A 75 -13.23 4.92 -28.43
C MET A 75 -14.38 3.94 -28.20
N THR A 76 -14.26 3.01 -27.25
CA THR A 76 -15.30 2.02 -26.95
C THR A 76 -16.26 2.54 -25.88
N GLY A 77 -17.57 2.54 -26.15
CA GLY A 77 -18.59 3.06 -25.22
C GLY A 77 -18.79 4.59 -25.27
N SER A 78 -19.54 5.13 -24.29
CA SER A 78 -19.83 6.57 -24.15
C SER A 78 -18.76 7.35 -23.38
N ASP A 79 -18.01 6.67 -22.51
CA ASP A 79 -16.92 7.29 -21.75
C ASP A 79 -15.64 7.28 -22.58
N ARG A 80 -15.06 8.47 -22.77
CA ARG A 80 -13.81 8.68 -23.50
C ARG A 80 -12.68 8.83 -22.50
N LYS A 81 -11.86 7.80 -22.32
CA LYS A 81 -10.66 7.87 -21.47
C LYS A 81 -9.46 8.30 -22.30
N LYS A 82 -8.75 9.33 -21.83
CA LYS A 82 -7.45 9.72 -22.38
C LYS A 82 -6.36 8.83 -21.81
N LEU A 83 -5.45 8.40 -22.67
CA LEU A 83 -4.32 7.56 -22.38
C LEU A 83 -3.05 8.32 -22.74
N TYR A 84 -2.01 8.16 -21.94
CA TYR A 84 -0.72 8.84 -22.14
C TYR A 84 0.37 7.80 -22.09
N PHE A 85 1.08 7.63 -23.20
CA PHE A 85 2.12 6.64 -23.35
C PHE A 85 3.50 7.29 -23.47
N GLU A 86 4.39 6.86 -22.60
CA GLU A 86 5.79 7.26 -22.62
C GLU A 86 6.66 6.20 -23.29
N ASN A 87 7.65 6.62 -24.07
CA ASN A 87 8.62 5.69 -24.63
C ASN A 87 9.50 5.13 -23.51
N THR A 88 9.54 3.81 -23.39
CA THR A 88 10.33 3.14 -22.33
C THR A 88 11.84 3.09 -22.63
N GLY A 89 12.26 3.46 -23.84
CA GLY A 89 13.62 3.29 -24.33
C GLY A 89 13.99 1.84 -24.68
N CYS A 90 13.02 0.93 -24.65
CA CYS A 90 13.20 -0.48 -24.97
C CYS A 90 12.74 -0.82 -26.39
N GLU A 91 13.34 -1.85 -26.98
CA GLU A 91 12.84 -2.47 -28.21
C GLU A 91 11.46 -3.07 -27.99
N ALA A 92 10.63 -3.06 -29.04
CA ALA A 92 9.31 -3.70 -29.00
C ALA A 92 9.49 -5.21 -28.84
N ASP A 93 8.66 -5.83 -28.00
CA ASP A 93 8.66 -7.27 -27.77
C ASP A 93 7.25 -7.88 -27.93
N CYS A 94 7.18 -9.13 -28.40
CA CYS A 94 5.92 -9.83 -28.68
C CYS A 94 5.62 -10.87 -27.59
N PHE A 95 6.07 -10.58 -26.38
CA PHE A 95 5.74 -11.37 -25.21
C PHE A 95 4.59 -10.68 -24.50
N PRO A 96 3.66 -11.43 -23.88
CA PRO A 96 2.81 -10.86 -22.86
C PRO A 96 3.72 -10.05 -21.92
N SER A 97 3.37 -8.78 -21.62
CA SER A 97 3.47 -8.45 -20.20
C SER A 97 2.51 -9.44 -19.58
N PHE A 98 3.08 -10.56 -19.11
CA PHE A 98 2.31 -11.60 -18.47
C PHE A 98 1.52 -10.83 -17.42
N VAL A 99 0.22 -10.83 -17.56
CA VAL A 99 -0.66 -10.46 -16.49
C VAL A 99 -1.34 -11.76 -16.24
N SER A 100 -1.23 -12.26 -15.01
CA SER A 100 -1.93 -13.46 -14.57
C SER A 100 -3.32 -13.48 -15.20
N ASP A 101 -3.61 -14.47 -16.05
CA ASP A 101 -4.97 -14.68 -16.53
C ASP A 101 -5.85 -14.77 -15.27
N PRO A 102 -6.77 -13.82 -15.03
CA PRO A 102 -7.58 -13.81 -13.82
C PRO A 102 -8.43 -15.09 -13.71
N GLU A 103 -8.75 -15.71 -14.86
CA GLU A 103 -9.50 -16.96 -14.90
C GLU A 103 -8.62 -18.19 -14.69
N ASN A 104 -7.28 -18.07 -14.87
CA ASN A 104 -6.38 -19.20 -14.79
C ASN A 104 -4.94 -18.83 -14.40
N PRO A 105 -4.69 -18.35 -13.17
CA PRO A 105 -3.48 -17.60 -12.87
C PRO A 105 -2.16 -18.38 -12.96
N GLY A 106 -2.15 -19.71 -12.76
CA GLY A 106 -0.91 -20.53 -12.73
C GLY A 106 -0.29 -20.90 -14.08
N ILE A 107 1.00 -21.26 -14.06
CA ILE A 107 1.71 -21.84 -15.22
C ILE A 107 1.36 -23.31 -15.32
N SER A 108 1.02 -23.81 -16.51
CA SER A 108 0.77 -25.24 -16.69
C SER A 108 2.04 -26.03 -16.37
N GLU A 109 1.93 -27.13 -15.61
CA GLU A 109 3.06 -28.04 -15.41
C GLU A 109 3.65 -28.52 -16.75
N ALA A 110 2.81 -28.69 -17.78
CA ALA A 110 3.24 -29.10 -19.10
C ALA A 110 4.12 -28.07 -19.84
N ASP A 111 4.15 -26.82 -19.39
CA ASP A 111 4.98 -25.77 -20.00
C ASP A 111 6.44 -25.84 -19.49
N PHE A 112 6.68 -26.51 -18.36
CA PHE A 112 8.02 -26.67 -17.81
C PHE A 112 8.79 -27.76 -18.54
N PRO A 113 10.08 -27.55 -18.86
CA PRO A 113 10.87 -28.49 -19.65
C PRO A 113 11.16 -29.81 -18.90
N ASN A 114 11.24 -29.76 -17.57
CA ASN A 114 11.61 -30.88 -16.70
C ASN A 114 10.85 -30.75 -15.36
N ASP A 115 10.78 -31.82 -14.57
CA ASP A 115 10.27 -31.79 -13.19
C ASP A 115 11.21 -31.06 -12.23
N GLY A 116 10.75 -30.86 -10.98
CA GLY A 116 11.58 -30.31 -9.92
C GLY A 116 11.68 -28.79 -9.99
N TRP A 117 10.56 -28.10 -10.21
CA TRP A 117 10.48 -26.64 -10.04
C TRP A 117 9.84 -26.25 -8.71
N GLU A 118 9.04 -27.14 -8.11
CA GLU A 118 8.42 -26.92 -6.80
C GLU A 118 9.47 -26.71 -5.70
N GLY A 119 9.18 -25.80 -4.77
CA GLY A 119 9.99 -25.59 -3.57
C GLY A 119 10.32 -24.13 -3.32
N VAL A 120 11.28 -23.91 -2.42
CA VAL A 120 11.80 -22.58 -2.05
C VAL A 120 13.17 -22.41 -2.67
N TRP A 121 13.34 -21.29 -3.34
CA TRP A 121 14.52 -20.93 -4.13
C TRP A 121 15.05 -19.59 -3.64
N GLU A 122 16.31 -19.55 -3.21
CA GLU A 122 16.95 -18.35 -2.71
C GLU A 122 17.80 -17.71 -3.82
N CYS A 123 17.46 -16.47 -4.17
CA CYS A 123 18.24 -15.63 -5.06
C CYS A 123 19.25 -14.83 -4.22
N ASN A 124 20.53 -15.17 -4.35
CA ASN A 124 21.59 -14.48 -3.64
C ASN A 124 22.10 -13.27 -4.44
N GLY A 125 22.28 -12.13 -3.77
CA GLY A 125 23.03 -10.99 -4.32
C GLY A 125 22.28 -10.06 -5.27
N LEU A 126 20.94 -10.07 -5.29
CA LEU A 126 20.18 -9.09 -6.05
C LEU A 126 20.19 -7.72 -5.33
N PHE A 127 21.17 -6.87 -5.67
CA PHE A 127 21.35 -5.53 -5.09
C PHE A 127 21.42 -5.54 -3.54
N ASP A 128 22.19 -6.47 -2.98
CA ASP A 128 22.36 -6.65 -1.52
C ASP A 128 21.07 -7.02 -0.76
N MET A 129 19.99 -7.39 -1.48
CA MET A 129 18.76 -7.89 -0.89
C MET A 129 18.68 -9.42 -1.02
N LYS A 130 18.19 -10.07 0.04
CA LYS A 130 17.81 -11.48 -0.01
C LYS A 130 16.40 -11.59 -0.61
N CYS A 131 16.24 -12.48 -1.59
CA CYS A 131 14.97 -12.74 -2.26
C CYS A 131 14.72 -14.25 -2.27
N GLU A 132 13.56 -14.68 -1.77
CA GLU A 132 13.10 -16.07 -1.82
C GLU A 132 11.93 -16.16 -2.80
N MET A 133 12.05 -17.04 -3.78
CA MET A 133 10.98 -17.42 -4.69
C MET A 133 10.44 -18.77 -4.26
N GLU A 134 9.14 -18.86 -4.04
CA GLU A 134 8.43 -20.10 -3.73
C GLU A 134 7.51 -20.45 -4.90
N LEU A 135 7.72 -21.64 -5.45
CA LEU A 135 6.88 -22.19 -6.51
C LEU A 135 5.95 -23.24 -5.90
N GLU A 136 4.70 -22.86 -5.65
CA GLU A 136 3.65 -23.76 -5.17
C GLU A 136 3.06 -24.54 -6.36
N LYS A 137 3.01 -25.87 -6.26
CA LYS A 137 2.30 -26.71 -7.22
C LYS A 137 0.89 -27.03 -6.71
N ARG A 138 -0.14 -26.60 -7.45
CA ARG A 138 -1.54 -26.90 -7.15
C ARG A 138 -2.30 -27.26 -8.42
N ASP A 139 -3.04 -28.36 -8.39
CA ASP A 139 -3.92 -28.81 -9.50
C ASP A 139 -3.22 -28.86 -10.87
N GLY A 140 -1.96 -29.35 -10.90
CA GLY A 140 -1.16 -29.46 -12.13
C GLY A 140 -0.62 -28.13 -12.67
N ARG A 141 -0.56 -27.10 -11.82
CA ARG A 141 -0.10 -25.75 -12.17
C ARG A 141 0.86 -25.21 -11.11
N TYR A 142 1.79 -24.35 -11.54
CA TYR A 142 2.75 -23.68 -10.68
C TYR A 142 2.35 -22.22 -10.43
N PHE A 143 2.42 -21.80 -9.18
CA PHE A 143 2.12 -20.45 -8.72
C PHE A 143 3.37 -19.86 -8.05
N PRO A 144 3.95 -18.78 -8.62
CA PRO A 144 5.12 -18.13 -8.03
C PRO A 144 4.74 -17.10 -6.99
N TYR A 145 5.42 -17.19 -5.84
CA TYR A 145 5.34 -16.23 -4.74
C TYR A 145 6.74 -15.77 -4.39
N PHE A 146 6.92 -14.47 -4.18
CA PHE A 146 8.21 -13.88 -3.90
C PHE A 146 8.21 -13.21 -2.53
N TRP A 147 9.23 -13.48 -1.74
CA TRP A 147 9.46 -12.83 -0.48
C TRP A 147 10.80 -12.10 -0.55
N PHE A 148 10.76 -10.77 -0.39
CA PHE A 148 11.94 -9.93 -0.40
C PHE A 148 12.25 -9.50 1.03
N ASP A 149 13.42 -9.89 1.52
CA ASP A 149 13.88 -9.48 2.85
C ASP A 149 14.05 -7.96 2.89
N GLY A 150 13.67 -7.36 4.02
CA GLY A 150 13.80 -5.91 4.24
C GLY A 150 12.75 -5.00 3.59
N LEU A 151 11.86 -5.49 2.71
CA LEU A 151 10.76 -4.65 2.18
C LEU A 151 9.52 -4.65 3.08
N GLY A 152 9.26 -5.73 3.82
CA GLY A 152 8.21 -5.75 4.85
C GLY A 152 6.77 -5.80 4.32
N TRP A 153 6.51 -6.36 3.13
CA TRP A 153 5.16 -6.38 2.52
C TRP A 153 4.54 -7.80 2.39
N GLY A 154 5.08 -8.81 3.08
CA GLY A 154 4.65 -10.21 2.89
C GLY A 154 5.09 -10.80 1.55
N TYR A 155 4.33 -11.76 1.02
CA TYR A 155 4.59 -12.34 -0.30
C TYR A 155 4.02 -11.47 -1.42
N TYR A 156 4.83 -11.28 -2.45
CA TYR A 156 4.47 -10.69 -3.73
C TYR A 156 4.14 -11.77 -4.73
N VAL A 157 3.04 -11.58 -5.45
CA VAL A 157 2.78 -12.31 -6.68
C VAL A 157 3.35 -11.48 -7.81
N PRO A 158 4.22 -12.02 -8.69
CA PRO A 158 4.64 -11.30 -9.88
C PRO A 158 3.39 -10.91 -10.65
N ILE A 159 3.35 -9.68 -11.16
CA ILE A 159 2.24 -9.26 -12.02
C ILE A 159 2.16 -10.17 -13.25
N GLY A 160 3.28 -10.80 -13.60
CA GLY A 160 3.39 -11.68 -14.75
C GLY A 160 4.36 -12.81 -14.62
N TYR A 161 3.99 -13.97 -15.17
CA TYR A 161 4.88 -15.12 -15.23
C TYR A 161 4.49 -16.14 -16.31
N ALA A 162 5.49 -16.80 -16.89
CA ALA A 162 5.32 -17.95 -17.78
C ALA A 162 6.63 -18.73 -17.96
N VAL A 163 6.53 -19.90 -18.60
CA VAL A 163 7.70 -20.59 -19.16
C VAL A 163 7.69 -20.42 -20.67
N LEU A 164 8.79 -19.92 -21.23
CA LEU A 164 9.01 -19.78 -22.67
C LEU A 164 10.40 -20.28 -23.03
N ASP A 165 10.52 -21.14 -24.05
CA ASP A 165 11.80 -21.70 -24.51
C ASP A 165 12.66 -22.32 -23.38
N GLY A 166 11.99 -22.92 -22.40
CA GLY A 166 12.60 -23.51 -21.20
C GLY A 166 13.11 -22.51 -20.16
N GLU A 167 12.77 -21.23 -20.29
CA GLU A 167 13.04 -20.17 -19.32
C GLU A 167 11.78 -19.83 -18.55
N LEU A 168 11.87 -19.85 -17.23
CA LEU A 168 10.87 -19.29 -16.33
C LEU A 168 11.09 -17.78 -16.25
N ILE A 169 10.07 -17.03 -16.67
CA ILE A 169 10.11 -15.57 -16.77
C ILE A 169 9.16 -14.97 -15.75
N PHE A 170 9.62 -13.96 -15.00
CA PHE A 170 8.80 -13.21 -14.05
C PHE A 170 8.86 -11.72 -14.33
N LEU A 171 7.73 -11.06 -14.12
CA LEU A 171 7.58 -9.62 -14.26
C LEU A 171 7.09 -9.01 -12.95
N PHE A 172 7.73 -7.92 -12.55
CA PHE A 172 7.34 -7.07 -11.43
C PHE A 172 7.23 -5.62 -11.87
N ASN A 173 6.46 -4.84 -11.11
CA ASN A 173 6.20 -3.41 -11.32
C ASN A 173 5.48 -3.07 -12.63
N ASP A 174 4.87 -1.90 -12.69
CA ASP A 174 4.18 -1.42 -13.88
C ASP A 174 5.07 -1.41 -15.15
N ALA A 175 4.43 -1.15 -16.28
CA ALA A 175 5.09 -1.04 -17.58
C ALA A 175 6.29 -0.08 -17.60
N ALA A 176 6.23 1.04 -16.88
CA ALA A 176 7.28 2.05 -16.85
C ALA A 176 8.48 1.64 -15.97
N ASN A 177 8.25 0.88 -14.91
CA ASN A 177 9.26 0.47 -13.91
C ASN A 177 9.62 -1.02 -13.96
N ARG A 178 9.23 -1.71 -15.05
CA ARG A 178 9.26 -3.16 -15.21
C ARG A 178 10.60 -3.76 -14.78
N ALA A 179 10.51 -4.72 -13.86
CA ALA A 179 11.56 -5.64 -13.52
C ALA A 179 11.26 -7.00 -14.15
N VAL A 180 12.26 -7.61 -14.77
CA VAL A 180 12.16 -8.88 -15.50
C VAL A 180 13.20 -9.85 -14.98
N PHE A 181 12.77 -11.01 -14.52
CA PHE A 181 13.63 -12.16 -14.30
C PHE A 181 13.48 -13.14 -15.46
N ARG A 182 14.58 -13.73 -15.91
CA ARG A 182 14.60 -14.89 -16.80
C ARG A 182 15.51 -15.93 -16.19
N LEU A 183 14.97 -17.11 -15.91
CA LEU A 183 15.65 -18.16 -15.16
C LEU A 183 15.54 -19.49 -15.92
N ARG A 184 16.66 -20.19 -16.07
CA ARG A 184 16.73 -21.54 -16.62
C ARG A 184 17.21 -22.48 -15.54
N LEU A 185 16.53 -23.60 -15.35
CA LEU A 185 16.95 -24.63 -14.41
C LEU A 185 18.02 -25.52 -15.06
N GLU A 186 19.23 -25.49 -14.50
CA GLU A 186 20.39 -26.26 -14.95
C GLU A 186 21.05 -26.91 -13.74
N ASP A 187 21.21 -28.24 -13.75
CA ASP A 187 21.88 -29.00 -12.68
C ASP A 187 21.36 -28.71 -11.25
N GLY A 188 20.05 -28.46 -11.12
CA GLY A 188 19.41 -28.18 -9.82
C GLY A 188 19.55 -26.74 -9.33
N ILE A 189 20.13 -25.85 -10.14
CA ILE A 189 20.30 -24.42 -9.86
C ILE A 189 19.60 -23.63 -10.96
N MET A 190 18.85 -22.58 -10.61
CA MET A 190 18.33 -21.68 -11.64
C MET A 190 19.34 -20.57 -11.93
N LYS A 191 19.71 -20.42 -13.19
CA LYS A 191 20.62 -19.38 -13.66
C LYS A 191 19.91 -18.49 -14.66
N GLY A 192 20.25 -17.21 -14.66
CA GLY A 192 19.82 -16.33 -15.72
C GLY A 192 20.05 -14.87 -15.38
N SER A 193 19.08 -14.01 -15.68
CA SER A 193 19.26 -12.56 -15.57
C SER A 193 18.08 -11.85 -14.93
N PHE A 194 18.40 -10.78 -14.22
CA PHE A 194 17.47 -9.75 -13.80
C PHE A 194 17.71 -8.47 -14.61
N ARG A 195 16.63 -7.82 -15.04
CA ARG A 195 16.67 -6.52 -15.73
C ARG A 195 15.62 -5.59 -15.17
N GLN A 196 16.01 -4.38 -14.78
CA GLN A 196 15.07 -3.27 -14.53
C GLN A 196 15.18 -2.27 -15.68
N LEU A 197 14.08 -2.11 -16.41
CA LEU A 197 14.09 -1.45 -17.72
C LEU A 197 14.34 0.07 -17.63
N GLN A 198 13.72 0.77 -16.67
CA GLN A 198 13.79 2.23 -16.56
C GLN A 198 15.16 2.76 -16.10
N GLN A 199 15.67 2.18 -15.02
CA GLN A 199 16.95 2.48 -14.37
C GLN A 199 18.10 1.78 -15.09
N LYS A 200 17.82 0.93 -16.09
CA LYS A 200 18.82 0.18 -16.86
C LYS A 200 19.76 -0.59 -15.94
N LYS A 201 19.20 -1.25 -14.93
CA LYS A 201 19.96 -2.12 -14.02
C LYS A 201 19.90 -3.55 -14.54
N TYR A 202 21.05 -4.19 -14.55
CA TYR A 202 21.23 -5.55 -15.06
C TYR A 202 22.07 -6.34 -14.06
N ALA A 203 21.66 -7.57 -13.80
CA ALA A 203 22.43 -8.50 -13.00
C ALA A 203 22.25 -9.92 -13.56
N ASP A 204 23.33 -10.69 -13.59
CA ASP A 204 23.20 -12.14 -13.66
C ASP A 204 22.77 -12.64 -12.28
N VAL A 205 21.85 -13.59 -12.25
CA VAL A 205 21.28 -14.13 -11.03
C VAL A 205 21.44 -15.64 -10.99
N GLU A 206 21.80 -16.13 -9.81
CA GLU A 206 21.83 -17.55 -9.49
C GLU A 206 20.88 -17.78 -8.31
N VAL A 207 19.95 -18.71 -8.49
CA VAL A 207 18.91 -19.02 -7.52
C VAL A 207 19.05 -20.49 -7.14
N SER A 208 19.40 -20.71 -5.88
CA SER A 208 19.66 -22.05 -5.34
C SER A 208 18.43 -22.57 -4.60
N ARG A 209 18.11 -23.85 -4.78
CA ARG A 209 17.06 -24.48 -3.99
C ARG A 209 17.49 -24.59 -2.53
N ILE A 210 16.63 -24.15 -1.62
CA ILE A 210 16.82 -24.28 -0.17
C ILE A 210 15.80 -25.22 0.50
N SER A 211 14.68 -25.52 -0.18
CA SER A 211 13.69 -26.50 0.28
C SER A 211 12.93 -27.11 -0.91
N ASP A 212 12.57 -28.39 -0.81
CA ASP A 212 11.70 -29.09 -1.78
C ASP A 212 10.21 -28.83 -1.55
N HIS A 213 9.86 -28.24 -0.41
CA HIS A 213 8.48 -27.95 -0.04
C HIS A 213 8.33 -26.46 0.22
N VAL A 214 7.20 -25.89 -0.20
CA VAL A 214 6.81 -24.52 0.16
C VAL A 214 6.77 -24.34 1.67
N SER A 215 7.12 -23.14 2.12
CA SER A 215 7.21 -22.82 3.54
C SER A 215 5.83 -22.84 4.22
N ASP A 216 5.81 -23.09 5.53
CA ASP A 216 4.57 -22.96 6.31
C ASP A 216 4.08 -21.51 6.33
N ARG A 217 4.99 -20.54 6.19
CA ARG A 217 4.68 -19.11 6.02
C ARG A 217 3.81 -18.88 4.77
N LEU A 218 4.19 -19.44 3.62
CA LEU A 218 3.39 -19.33 2.39
C LEU A 218 2.04 -20.03 2.54
N LYS A 219 2.00 -21.23 3.14
CA LYS A 219 0.73 -21.98 3.38
C LYS A 219 -0.27 -21.19 4.22
N LYS A 220 0.19 -20.40 5.19
CA LYS A 220 -0.66 -19.49 5.99
C LYS A 220 -1.16 -18.29 5.16
N TYR A 221 -0.43 -17.88 4.14
CA TYR A 221 -0.72 -16.69 3.33
C TYR A 221 -1.63 -16.95 2.12
N ILE A 222 -1.53 -18.13 1.50
CA ILE A 222 -2.33 -18.53 0.33
C ILE A 222 -3.86 -18.37 0.54
N PRO A 223 -4.45 -18.75 1.69
CA PRO A 223 -5.89 -18.58 1.93
C PRO A 223 -6.34 -17.12 1.97
N ILE A 224 -5.42 -16.17 2.09
CA ILE A 224 -5.67 -14.75 2.29
C ILE A 224 -5.41 -13.94 1.02
N ILE A 225 -4.44 -14.35 0.19
CA ILE A 225 -4.04 -13.65 -1.04
C ILE A 225 -5.20 -13.40 -2.02
N ASN A 226 -6.19 -14.29 -2.05
CA ASN A 226 -7.32 -14.20 -2.98
C ASN A 226 -8.55 -13.49 -2.38
N LEU A 227 -8.47 -13.02 -1.14
CA LEU A 227 -9.57 -12.35 -0.47
C LEU A 227 -9.42 -10.84 -0.62
N SER A 228 -10.53 -10.14 -0.85
CA SER A 228 -10.58 -8.69 -0.70
C SER A 228 -10.27 -8.27 0.74
N ARG A 229 -9.81 -7.03 0.94
CA ARG A 229 -9.52 -6.48 2.29
C ARG A 229 -10.71 -6.60 3.24
N LEU A 230 -11.92 -6.39 2.72
CA LEU A 230 -13.16 -6.54 3.48
C LEU A 230 -13.48 -8.00 3.84
N GLU A 231 -13.22 -8.96 2.95
CA GLU A 231 -13.38 -10.39 3.24
C GLU A 231 -12.40 -10.86 4.31
N ILE A 232 -11.16 -10.38 4.27
CA ILE A 232 -10.16 -10.64 5.33
C ILE A 232 -10.66 -10.07 6.66
N LEU A 233 -11.12 -8.81 6.68
CA LEU A 233 -11.66 -8.19 7.89
C LEU A 233 -12.84 -8.98 8.45
N ARG A 234 -13.76 -9.45 7.60
CA ARG A 234 -14.90 -10.30 7.99
C ARG A 234 -14.48 -11.66 8.54
N ARG A 235 -13.47 -12.29 7.93
CA ARG A 235 -12.92 -13.58 8.37
C ARG A 235 -12.35 -13.50 9.79
N TYR A 236 -11.81 -12.34 10.16
CA TYR A 236 -11.24 -12.05 11.48
C TYR A 236 -12.09 -11.03 12.26
N ALA A 237 -13.42 -11.07 12.12
CA ALA A 237 -14.31 -10.09 12.72
C ALA A 237 -14.29 -10.10 14.26
N ASP A 238 -14.10 -11.28 14.87
CA ASP A 238 -14.25 -11.49 16.30
C ASP A 238 -12.96 -11.26 17.10
N TYR A 239 -13.14 -10.88 18.36
CA TYR A 239 -12.12 -10.83 19.40
C TYR A 239 -12.51 -11.81 20.52
N ASP A 240 -11.52 -12.33 21.25
CA ASP A 240 -11.77 -13.11 22.46
C ASP A 240 -12.25 -12.21 23.60
N ARG A 241 -12.54 -12.83 24.76
CA ARG A 241 -13.05 -12.16 25.96
C ARG A 241 -12.38 -12.69 27.21
N GLY A 242 -12.35 -11.86 28.25
CA GLY A 242 -11.96 -12.25 29.60
C GLY A 242 -10.52 -11.93 29.97
N GLN A 243 -9.79 -11.18 29.14
CA GLN A 243 -8.51 -10.64 29.56
C GLN A 243 -8.73 -9.47 30.53
N SER A 244 -7.78 -9.27 31.45
CA SER A 244 -7.83 -8.11 32.34
C SER A 244 -7.32 -6.86 31.62
N PRO A 245 -7.98 -5.71 31.81
CA PRO A 245 -7.52 -4.45 31.23
C PRO A 245 -6.15 -4.04 31.81
N VAL A 246 -5.37 -3.32 31.01
CA VAL A 246 -4.17 -2.61 31.48
C VAL A 246 -4.49 -1.12 31.53
N LYS A 247 -4.19 -0.50 32.68
CA LYS A 247 -4.39 0.94 32.88
C LYS A 247 -3.51 1.73 31.90
N ILE A 248 -4.12 2.66 31.18
CA ILE A 248 -3.42 3.60 30.29
C ILE A 248 -3.09 4.86 31.09
N GLU A 249 -1.85 5.32 30.99
CA GLU A 249 -1.42 6.57 31.62
C GLU A 249 -1.44 7.71 30.61
N PHE A 250 -2.15 8.79 30.93
CA PHE A 250 -2.10 10.03 30.14
C PHE A 250 -1.38 11.11 30.93
N VAL A 251 -0.28 11.60 30.38
CA VAL A 251 0.38 12.81 30.89
C VAL A 251 -0.26 14.01 30.19
N LEU A 252 -0.82 14.93 30.97
CA LEU A 252 -1.61 16.04 30.47
C LEU A 252 -0.98 17.38 30.88
N GLY A 253 -1.19 18.42 30.06
CA GLY A 253 -0.65 19.75 30.31
C GLY A 253 0.86 19.86 30.09
N GLU A 254 1.43 18.98 29.26
CA GLU A 254 2.85 19.03 28.91
C GLU A 254 3.17 20.34 28.16
N LYS A 255 4.31 20.96 28.49
CA LYS A 255 4.69 22.27 27.93
C LYS A 255 4.85 22.18 26.42
N LEU A 256 4.18 23.08 25.69
CA LEU A 256 4.37 23.22 24.25
C LEU A 256 5.82 23.63 23.92
N PRO A 257 6.42 23.05 22.86
CA PRO A 257 7.76 23.46 22.45
C PRO A 257 7.73 24.82 21.75
N GLU A 258 8.77 25.64 22.02
CA GLU A 258 8.92 27.01 21.49
C GLU A 258 8.94 27.07 19.96
N CYS A 259 9.24 25.96 19.27
CA CYS A 259 9.18 25.90 17.82
C CYS A 259 7.78 26.12 17.25
N LEU A 260 6.72 25.84 18.03
CA LEU A 260 5.34 26.05 17.61
C LEU A 260 4.93 27.53 17.55
N ASP A 261 5.69 28.43 18.19
CA ASP A 261 5.42 29.88 18.16
C ASP A 261 5.45 30.44 16.72
N ARG A 262 6.14 29.76 15.79
CA ARG A 262 6.20 30.11 14.36
C ARG A 262 4.92 29.81 13.58
N TYR A 263 4.03 28.99 14.14
CA TYR A 263 2.84 28.47 13.45
C TYR A 263 1.53 29.14 13.90
N ASP A 264 1.61 30.17 14.76
CA ASP A 264 0.46 30.95 15.23
C ASP A 264 -0.70 30.06 15.74
N LEU A 265 -0.37 29.08 16.60
CA LEU A 265 -1.33 28.15 17.19
C LEU A 265 -2.51 28.88 17.87
N GLY A 266 -2.26 30.06 18.44
CA GLY A 266 -3.28 30.91 19.07
C GLY A 266 -4.45 31.23 18.14
N LYS A 267 -4.20 31.46 16.84
CA LYS A 267 -5.26 31.67 15.83
C LYS A 267 -6.28 30.53 15.78
N TYR A 268 -5.87 29.31 16.08
CA TYR A 268 -6.75 28.14 16.09
C TYR A 268 -7.42 27.96 17.44
N THR A 269 -6.75 28.26 18.54
CA THR A 269 -7.21 27.88 19.89
C THR A 269 -7.88 28.99 20.68
N GLU A 270 -7.65 30.26 20.35
CA GLU A 270 -8.18 31.39 21.11
C GLU A 270 -9.71 31.40 21.14
N GLY A 271 -10.28 31.43 22.35
CA GLY A 271 -11.73 31.43 22.58
C GLY A 271 -12.43 30.09 22.34
N LYS A 272 -11.70 29.02 22.00
CA LYS A 272 -12.27 27.68 21.80
C LYS A 272 -12.10 26.79 23.04
N GLU A 273 -13.15 26.07 23.38
CA GLU A 273 -13.19 25.14 24.51
C GLU A 273 -13.92 23.83 24.12
N GLY A 274 -13.81 22.82 24.97
CA GLY A 274 -14.52 21.55 24.77
C GLY A 274 -14.15 20.84 23.46
N ASP A 275 -15.13 20.22 22.81
CA ASP A 275 -14.94 19.47 21.57
C ASP A 275 -14.48 20.36 20.40
N GLU A 276 -14.87 21.65 20.39
CA GLU A 276 -14.46 22.58 19.34
C GLU A 276 -12.94 22.77 19.32
N LEU A 277 -12.31 22.79 20.50
CA LEU A 277 -10.86 22.86 20.62
C LEU A 277 -10.19 21.62 20.01
N VAL A 278 -10.77 20.43 20.18
CA VAL A 278 -10.25 19.18 19.59
C VAL A 278 -10.17 19.28 18.07
N PHE A 279 -11.26 19.71 17.42
CA PHE A 279 -11.32 19.81 15.97
C PHE A 279 -10.46 20.97 15.44
N ALA A 280 -10.36 22.07 16.18
CA ALA A 280 -9.47 23.17 15.82
C ALA A 280 -7.98 22.78 15.87
N LEU A 281 -7.59 21.88 16.78
CA LEU A 281 -6.23 21.35 16.84
C LEU A 281 -5.94 20.38 15.68
N LEU A 282 -6.94 19.60 15.24
CA LEU A 282 -6.84 18.81 13.99
C LEU A 282 -6.64 19.74 12.78
N ASP A 283 -7.41 20.82 12.69
CA ASP A 283 -7.27 21.83 11.63
C ASP A 283 -5.88 22.46 11.66
N PHE A 284 -5.38 22.84 12.84
CA PHE A 284 -4.03 23.39 13.00
C PHE A 284 -2.96 22.42 12.45
N ILE A 285 -3.05 21.13 12.78
CA ILE A 285 -2.08 20.15 12.26
C ILE A 285 -2.18 20.06 10.73
N CYS A 286 -3.40 19.94 10.19
CA CYS A 286 -3.60 19.78 8.75
C CYS A 286 -3.22 21.02 7.92
N ASP A 287 -3.39 22.22 8.46
CA ASP A 287 -3.06 23.46 7.76
C ASP A 287 -1.56 23.78 7.77
N ASN A 288 -0.77 23.16 8.67
CA ASN A 288 0.64 23.47 8.86
C ASN A 288 1.60 22.30 8.54
N PHE A 289 1.12 21.06 8.60
CA PHE A 289 1.93 19.85 8.42
C PHE A 289 1.26 18.88 7.44
N HIS A 290 1.93 18.60 6.32
CA HIS A 290 1.38 17.79 5.23
C HIS A 290 1.91 16.37 5.19
N HIS A 291 1.01 15.46 4.82
CA HIS A 291 1.23 14.04 4.63
C HIS A 291 1.99 13.74 3.33
N ASP A 292 2.89 12.77 3.42
CA ASP A 292 3.35 11.95 2.30
C ASP A 292 3.51 10.49 2.73
N GLY A 293 3.21 9.55 1.82
CA GLY A 293 3.26 8.12 2.12
C GLY A 293 4.68 7.53 2.23
N CYS A 294 5.72 8.32 1.96
CA CYS A 294 7.09 7.80 1.77
C CYS A 294 8.12 8.39 2.74
N SER A 295 7.78 9.41 3.54
CA SER A 295 8.78 10.00 4.45
C SER A 295 9.02 9.14 5.67
N GLY A 296 10.28 9.20 6.10
CA GLY A 296 10.71 8.64 7.36
C GLY A 296 10.21 9.48 8.55
N MET A 297 10.80 9.17 9.71
CA MET A 297 10.56 9.87 10.97
C MET A 297 11.90 10.35 11.52
N PRO A 298 11.92 11.22 12.55
CA PRO A 298 13.13 11.51 13.30
C PRO A 298 13.88 10.22 13.71
N SER A 299 15.20 10.19 13.52
CA SER A 299 16.05 8.99 13.63
C SER A 299 16.24 8.45 15.06
N TRP A 300 15.54 8.98 16.04
CA TRP A 300 15.70 8.67 17.46
C TRP A 300 14.40 8.02 17.99
N PRO A 301 14.21 6.70 17.81
CA PRO A 301 12.95 6.03 18.14
C PRO A 301 12.54 6.17 19.61
N ASP A 302 13.50 6.29 20.53
CA ASP A 302 13.21 6.27 21.97
C ASP A 302 12.75 7.63 22.52
N HIS A 303 12.89 8.72 21.74
CA HIS A 303 12.61 10.08 22.14
C HIS A 303 12.13 10.93 20.95
N ARG A 304 10.96 10.61 20.39
CA ARG A 304 10.34 11.41 19.33
C ARG A 304 9.33 12.39 19.89
N LYS A 305 9.81 13.54 20.39
CA LYS A 305 8.95 14.58 20.95
C LYS A 305 8.25 15.36 19.84
N LEU A 306 7.18 16.07 20.19
CA LEU A 306 6.49 17.02 19.31
C LEU A 306 7.48 17.99 18.65
N GLN A 307 8.46 18.49 19.42
CA GLN A 307 9.53 19.34 18.90
C GLN A 307 10.32 18.67 17.77
N ASP A 308 10.66 17.40 17.91
CA ASP A 308 11.48 16.68 16.94
C ASP A 308 10.74 16.51 15.61
N PHE A 309 9.43 16.26 15.67
CA PHE A 309 8.61 16.18 14.46
C PHE A 309 8.44 17.54 13.77
N VAL A 310 8.24 18.63 14.52
CA VAL A 310 8.19 19.98 13.95
C VAL A 310 9.51 20.31 13.23
N LEU A 311 10.65 20.10 13.90
CA LEU A 311 11.97 20.36 13.32
C LEU A 311 12.28 19.45 12.11
N TYR A 312 11.85 18.19 12.17
CA TYR A 312 11.97 17.28 11.04
C TYR A 312 11.16 17.77 9.83
N TYR A 313 9.91 18.18 10.06
CA TYR A 313 9.04 18.71 9.03
C TYR A 313 9.62 20.00 8.42
N GLU A 314 10.12 20.94 9.21
CA GLU A 314 10.77 22.16 8.69
C GLU A 314 11.96 21.86 7.78
N LYS A 315 12.65 20.74 8.00
CA LYS A 315 13.77 20.29 7.17
C LYS A 315 13.32 19.55 5.92
N MET A 316 12.31 18.69 6.03
CA MET A 316 11.93 17.75 4.98
C MET A 316 10.76 18.24 4.12
N GLY A 317 9.92 19.11 4.67
CA GLY A 317 8.70 19.64 4.07
C GLY A 317 7.51 18.66 4.04
N ARG A 318 7.62 17.52 4.74
CA ARG A 318 6.67 16.40 4.67
C ARG A 318 6.86 15.40 5.81
N THR A 319 5.81 14.67 6.14
CA THR A 319 5.81 13.59 7.15
C THR A 319 4.72 12.56 6.86
N ASN A 320 4.78 11.38 7.47
CA ASN A 320 3.81 10.31 7.26
C ASN A 320 2.66 10.32 8.29
N CYS A 321 1.71 9.39 8.14
CA CYS A 321 0.54 9.24 9.02
C CYS A 321 0.91 9.13 10.51
N ARG A 322 2.02 8.44 10.83
CA ARG A 322 2.53 8.28 12.20
C ARG A 322 3.03 9.59 12.77
N GLY A 323 3.81 10.35 11.99
CA GLY A 323 4.29 11.67 12.39
C GLY A 323 3.14 12.63 12.71
N LEU A 324 2.15 12.74 11.81
CA LEU A 324 0.99 13.60 12.02
C LEU A 324 0.18 13.20 13.26
N SER A 325 -0.06 11.91 13.47
CA SER A 325 -0.83 11.41 14.61
C SER A 325 -0.10 11.55 15.94
N ILE A 326 1.23 11.39 15.97
CA ILE A 326 2.02 11.69 17.17
C ILE A 326 1.93 13.18 17.49
N MET A 327 2.14 14.05 16.50
CA MET A 327 2.07 15.50 16.68
C MET A 327 0.70 15.95 17.21
N LEU A 328 -0.39 15.49 16.59
CA LEU A 328 -1.75 15.80 17.00
C LEU A 328 -2.05 15.28 18.41
N SER A 329 -1.67 14.04 18.72
CA SER A 329 -1.94 13.47 20.05
C SER A 329 -1.15 14.18 21.17
N ALA A 330 0.11 14.54 20.93
CA ALA A 330 0.92 15.31 21.88
C ALA A 330 0.34 16.71 22.09
N LEU A 331 -0.05 17.38 21.01
CA LEU A 331 -0.69 18.69 21.06
C LEU A 331 -1.99 18.64 21.87
N LEU A 332 -2.88 17.69 21.60
CA LEU A 332 -4.12 17.51 22.38
C LEU A 332 -3.85 17.32 23.88
N ARG A 333 -2.85 16.50 24.24
CA ARG A 333 -2.46 16.29 25.64
C ARG A 333 -1.90 17.54 26.31
N SER A 334 -1.15 18.39 25.58
CA SER A 334 -0.73 19.70 26.07
C SER A 334 -1.89 20.63 26.43
N PHE A 335 -3.04 20.48 25.76
CA PHE A 335 -4.29 21.18 26.09
C PHE A 335 -5.17 20.46 27.13
N GLY A 336 -4.65 19.42 27.77
CA GLY A 336 -5.37 18.67 28.81
C GLY A 336 -6.38 17.65 28.28
N ILE A 337 -6.37 17.38 26.97
CA ILE A 337 -7.28 16.42 26.34
C ILE A 337 -6.60 15.06 26.28
N ARG A 338 -7.28 14.01 26.77
CA ARG A 338 -6.76 12.64 26.66
C ARG A 338 -6.82 12.20 25.20
N ALA A 339 -5.66 11.96 24.60
CA ALA A 339 -5.54 11.48 23.24
C ALA A 339 -4.26 10.65 23.09
N GLN A 340 -4.31 9.65 22.20
CA GLN A 340 -3.19 8.78 21.87
C GLN A 340 -3.20 8.49 20.37
N HIS A 341 -2.02 8.32 19.77
CA HIS A 341 -1.94 7.75 18.44
C HIS A 341 -2.19 6.23 18.54
N VAL A 342 -2.81 5.66 17.51
CA VAL A 342 -3.11 4.23 17.40
C VAL A 342 -2.64 3.78 16.03
N THR A 343 -1.74 2.80 16.03
CA THR A 343 -1.28 2.13 14.81
C THR A 343 -2.33 1.09 14.40
N CYS A 344 -2.94 1.31 13.24
CA CYS A 344 -3.94 0.47 12.59
C CYS A 344 -3.22 -0.43 11.57
N LEU A 345 -3.24 -1.73 11.81
CA LEU A 345 -2.37 -2.71 11.16
C LEU A 345 -3.16 -3.68 10.25
N PRO A 346 -2.61 -4.05 9.09
CA PRO A 346 -3.22 -5.00 8.17
C PRO A 346 -3.01 -6.46 8.59
N TYR A 347 -3.42 -7.39 7.72
CA TYR A 347 -3.17 -8.82 7.93
C TYR A 347 -1.68 -9.13 7.87
N GLU A 348 -0.99 -8.52 6.92
CA GLU A 348 0.42 -8.72 6.64
C GLU A 348 1.28 -8.31 7.83
N ASP A 349 2.28 -9.13 8.15
CA ASP A 349 3.33 -8.81 9.11
C ASP A 349 4.65 -9.49 8.67
N PRO A 350 5.79 -8.77 8.64
CA PRO A 350 5.88 -7.31 8.77
C PRO A 350 5.00 -6.60 7.74
N CYS A 351 4.54 -5.39 8.10
CA CYS A 351 3.85 -4.48 7.19
C CYS A 351 4.64 -3.19 7.08
N SER A 352 4.73 -2.67 5.86
CA SER A 352 5.38 -1.41 5.51
C SER A 352 4.38 -0.33 5.10
N ASP A 353 3.11 -0.71 4.92
CA ASP A 353 1.96 0.19 4.78
C ASP A 353 0.92 -0.17 5.83
N CYS A 354 0.90 0.67 6.86
CA CYS A 354 -0.10 0.70 7.92
C CYS A 354 -0.67 2.12 7.97
N HIS A 355 -1.69 2.33 8.80
CA HIS A 355 -2.22 3.66 9.03
C HIS A 355 -2.14 4.04 10.50
N VAL A 356 -1.91 5.30 10.81
CA VAL A 356 -1.90 5.78 12.20
C VAL A 356 -2.87 6.93 12.33
N VAL A 357 -3.78 6.79 13.28
CA VAL A 357 -4.84 7.76 13.61
C VAL A 357 -4.74 8.15 15.07
N VAL A 358 -5.55 9.13 15.51
CA VAL A 358 -5.63 9.53 16.91
C VAL A 358 -6.96 9.07 17.52
N ASP A 359 -6.87 8.31 18.61
CA ASP A 359 -8.01 8.00 19.49
C ASP A 359 -8.09 9.10 20.56
N CYS A 360 -9.16 9.89 20.52
CA CYS A 360 -9.33 11.08 21.35
C CYS A 360 -10.58 10.97 22.22
N PHE A 361 -10.45 11.29 23.50
CA PHE A 361 -11.57 11.40 24.42
C PHE A 361 -12.13 12.82 24.36
N LEU A 362 -13.36 12.95 23.88
CA LEU A 362 -13.98 14.26 23.74
C LEU A 362 -14.30 14.85 25.13
N PRO A 363 -14.05 16.15 25.35
CA PRO A 363 -14.43 16.82 26.59
C PRO A 363 -15.91 16.73 26.94
N SER A 364 -16.80 16.70 25.94
CA SER A 364 -18.25 16.51 26.14
C SER A 364 -18.63 15.10 26.57
N GLY A 365 -17.70 14.14 26.46
CA GLY A 365 -17.92 12.72 26.68
C GLY A 365 -17.88 11.91 25.36
N GLY A 366 -17.53 10.62 25.48
CA GLY A 366 -17.35 9.75 24.33
C GLY A 366 -15.93 9.79 23.76
N ARG A 367 -15.74 9.13 22.61
CA ARG A 367 -14.46 9.00 21.93
C ARG A 367 -14.62 9.26 20.43
N VAL A 368 -13.57 9.76 19.81
CA VAL A 368 -13.55 10.06 18.38
C VAL A 368 -12.22 9.65 17.77
N LEU A 369 -12.28 9.12 16.55
CA LEU A 369 -11.14 8.99 15.67
C LEU A 369 -10.88 10.35 14.99
N LEU A 370 -9.65 10.85 15.12
CA LEU A 370 -9.16 11.96 14.32
C LEU A 370 -8.09 11.43 13.38
N ASP A 371 -8.25 11.70 12.09
CA ASP A 371 -7.32 11.27 11.07
C ASP A 371 -6.69 12.50 10.38
N PRO A 372 -5.50 12.91 10.80
CA PRO A 372 -4.82 14.08 10.24
C PRO A 372 -4.26 13.85 8.83
N THR A 373 -4.29 12.61 8.33
CA THR A 373 -3.91 12.30 6.93
C THR A 373 -5.00 12.74 5.97
N PHE A 374 -6.27 12.68 6.40
CA PHE A 374 -7.42 13.02 5.59
C PHE A 374 -8.27 14.16 6.15
N ARG A 375 -7.74 14.91 7.14
CA ARG A 375 -8.45 15.99 7.86
C ARG A 375 -9.88 15.58 8.22
N VAL A 376 -10.05 14.37 8.74
CA VAL A 376 -11.37 13.78 8.91
C VAL A 376 -11.59 13.26 10.31
N TRP A 377 -12.83 13.42 10.74
CA TRP A 377 -13.46 12.70 11.83
C TRP A 377 -14.88 12.35 11.37
N PHE A 378 -15.51 11.37 12.01
CA PHE A 378 -16.77 10.83 11.52
C PHE A 378 -17.90 10.92 12.54
N LYS A 379 -19.12 10.96 12.01
CA LYS A 379 -20.35 10.69 12.74
C LYS A 379 -21.03 9.43 12.23
N ASP A 380 -21.72 8.75 13.14
CA ASP A 380 -22.66 7.69 12.78
C ASP A 380 -23.98 8.27 12.27
N GLU A 381 -24.92 7.40 11.88
CA GLU A 381 -26.26 7.78 11.42
C GLU A 381 -27.08 8.57 12.45
N LYS A 382 -26.71 8.50 13.75
CA LYS A 382 -27.37 9.21 14.86
C LYS A 382 -26.70 10.55 15.16
N GLY A 383 -25.63 10.90 14.43
CA GLY A 383 -24.85 12.11 14.64
C GLY A 383 -23.82 12.02 15.75
N SER A 384 -23.57 10.83 16.30
CA SER A 384 -22.59 10.61 17.38
C SER A 384 -21.18 10.49 16.80
N PRO A 385 -20.15 11.07 17.43
CA PRO A 385 -18.75 10.88 17.03
C PRO A 385 -18.37 9.39 17.00
N VAL A 386 -17.58 9.00 16.01
CA VAL A 386 -17.16 7.60 15.81
C VAL A 386 -15.71 7.43 16.25
N SER A 387 -15.48 6.51 17.18
CA SER A 387 -14.14 6.04 17.58
C SER A 387 -13.54 5.05 16.57
N ILE A 388 -12.23 4.79 16.65
CA ILE A 388 -11.57 3.77 15.81
C ILE A 388 -12.19 2.37 16.02
N ARG A 389 -12.60 2.06 17.26
CA ARG A 389 -13.28 0.82 17.61
C ARG A 389 -14.63 0.69 16.90
N GLU A 390 -15.40 1.78 16.85
CA GLU A 390 -16.70 1.81 16.18
C GLU A 390 -16.57 1.83 14.67
N LEU A 391 -15.55 2.53 14.12
CA LEU A 391 -15.26 2.52 12.69
C LEU A 391 -15.12 1.09 12.17
N ARG A 392 -14.33 0.25 12.85
CA ARG A 392 -14.19 -1.17 12.47
C ARG A 392 -15.53 -1.91 12.41
N LYS A 393 -16.42 -1.70 13.40
CA LYS A 393 -17.75 -2.33 13.43
C LYS A 393 -18.63 -1.82 12.29
N ILE A 394 -18.58 -0.52 12.01
CA ILE A 394 -19.29 0.10 10.88
C ILE A 394 -18.84 -0.49 9.54
N LEU A 395 -17.53 -0.72 9.34
CA LEU A 395 -16.98 -1.34 8.14
C LEU A 395 -17.47 -2.80 7.97
N LEU A 396 -17.42 -3.60 9.04
CA LEU A 396 -17.88 -4.99 9.03
C LEU A 396 -19.36 -5.11 8.64
N GLU A 397 -20.19 -4.24 9.21
CA GLU A 397 -21.65 -4.24 9.05
C GLU A 397 -22.12 -3.40 7.86
N ASN A 398 -21.19 -2.76 7.14
CA ASN A 398 -21.47 -1.82 6.06
C ASN A 398 -22.47 -0.70 6.46
N LYS A 399 -22.36 -0.20 7.69
CA LYS A 399 -23.24 0.87 8.21
C LYS A 399 -22.88 2.24 7.61
N PRO A 400 -23.82 3.22 7.63
CA PRO A 400 -23.53 4.59 7.25
C PRO A 400 -22.40 5.20 8.10
N LEU A 401 -21.51 5.94 7.44
CA LEU A 401 -20.40 6.66 8.03
C LEU A 401 -20.34 8.04 7.39
N ILE A 402 -20.47 9.09 8.19
CA ILE A 402 -20.61 10.46 7.68
C ILE A 402 -19.33 11.23 8.00
N PRO A 403 -18.55 11.66 6.99
CA PRO A 403 -17.32 12.42 7.22
C PRO A 403 -17.64 13.86 7.62
N SER A 404 -16.72 14.49 8.34
CA SER A 404 -16.72 15.94 8.58
C SER A 404 -16.68 16.74 7.28
N GLU A 405 -17.28 17.92 7.25
CA GLU A 405 -17.37 18.75 6.03
C GLU A 405 -15.99 19.13 5.44
N GLN A 406 -14.97 19.21 6.29
CA GLN A 406 -13.60 19.57 5.91
C GLN A 406 -12.75 18.39 5.43
N ALA A 407 -13.32 17.17 5.36
CA ALA A 407 -12.60 15.98 4.97
C ALA A 407 -11.94 16.14 3.59
N ALA A 408 -10.64 15.95 3.54
CA ALA A 408 -9.82 16.05 2.34
C ALA A 408 -8.44 15.46 2.60
N TYR A 409 -7.82 14.86 1.58
CA TYR A 409 -6.44 14.38 1.74
C TYR A 409 -5.50 15.55 2.06
N ASN A 410 -4.77 15.44 3.18
CA ASN A 410 -3.80 16.42 3.67
C ASN A 410 -2.42 16.18 3.02
N GLY A 411 -2.37 16.02 1.70
CA GLY A 411 -1.12 15.82 0.96
C GLY A 411 -0.42 17.12 0.55
N VAL A 412 0.89 17.04 0.26
CA VAL A 412 1.73 18.17 -0.20
C VAL A 412 1.17 18.86 -1.46
N ASN A 413 0.46 18.13 -2.32
CA ASN A 413 -0.14 18.68 -3.54
C ASN A 413 -1.51 19.34 -3.32
N GLY A 414 -2.10 19.18 -2.13
CA GLY A 414 -3.31 19.86 -1.67
C GLY A 414 -4.62 19.50 -2.40
N LYS A 415 -5.68 19.31 -1.61
CA LYS A 415 -7.11 19.35 -2.03
C LYS A 415 -7.63 18.21 -2.92
N GLU A 416 -7.03 17.03 -2.87
CA GLU A 416 -7.73 15.85 -3.36
C GLU A 416 -9.00 15.66 -2.53
N ARG A 417 -10.13 15.51 -3.23
CA ARG A 417 -11.42 15.32 -2.59
C ARG A 417 -11.39 14.03 -1.79
N PHE A 418 -11.93 14.09 -0.58
CA PHE A 418 -12.13 12.89 0.21
C PHE A 418 -13.11 11.95 -0.49
N ASP A 419 -12.69 10.70 -0.68
CA ASP A 419 -13.51 9.64 -1.27
C ASP A 419 -13.84 8.59 -0.21
N MET A 420 -15.13 8.45 0.10
CA MET A 420 -15.60 7.55 1.16
C MET A 420 -15.35 6.09 0.84
N ASP A 421 -15.48 5.67 -0.42
CA ASP A 421 -15.35 4.25 -0.79
C ASP A 421 -13.88 3.82 -0.71
N SER A 422 -12.96 4.65 -1.23
CA SER A 422 -11.52 4.47 -1.09
C SER A 422 -11.07 4.47 0.37
N TYR A 423 -11.61 5.37 1.19
CA TYR A 423 -11.31 5.40 2.63
C TYR A 423 -11.81 4.14 3.34
N ARG A 424 -13.00 3.63 2.99
CA ARG A 424 -13.53 2.39 3.57
C ARG A 424 -12.71 1.19 3.19
N GLU A 425 -12.26 1.08 1.93
CA GLU A 425 -11.36 0.01 1.49
C GLU A 425 -10.01 0.09 2.22
N TYR A 426 -9.43 1.29 2.30
CA TYR A 426 -8.18 1.55 2.99
C TYR A 426 -8.26 1.24 4.49
N MET A 427 -9.34 1.63 5.16
CA MET A 427 -9.54 1.32 6.57
C MET A 427 -9.97 -0.13 6.81
N ALA A 428 -10.63 -0.80 5.85
CA ALA A 428 -10.88 -2.23 5.95
C ALA A 428 -9.57 -3.04 5.97
N LYS A 429 -8.57 -2.61 5.19
CA LYS A 429 -7.20 -3.12 5.27
C LYS A 429 -6.61 -2.89 6.66
N ASN A 430 -6.66 -1.67 7.18
CA ASN A 430 -5.90 -1.26 8.37
C ASN A 430 -6.60 -1.52 9.72
N THR A 431 -7.86 -1.97 9.76
CA THR A 431 -8.59 -2.20 11.03
C THR A 431 -8.61 -3.66 11.47
N LEU A 432 -7.64 -4.45 11.02
CA LEU A 432 -7.54 -5.86 11.39
C LEU A 432 -6.89 -6.05 12.76
N ARG A 433 -5.75 -5.39 12.99
CA ARG A 433 -4.96 -5.40 14.22
C ARG A 433 -4.74 -3.96 14.68
N PHE A 434 -4.45 -3.78 15.97
CA PHE A 434 -4.14 -2.45 16.51
C PHE A 434 -2.93 -2.50 17.44
N SER A 435 -2.15 -1.42 17.44
CA SER A 435 -1.10 -1.16 18.44
C SER A 435 -1.27 0.24 19.03
N LYS A 436 -0.94 0.39 20.31
CA LYS A 436 -0.87 1.69 21.00
C LYS A 436 0.09 1.61 22.19
N GLY A 437 0.56 2.76 22.66
CA GLY A 437 1.37 2.84 23.87
C GLY A 437 0.56 2.68 25.15
N ARG A 438 1.15 2.08 26.18
CA ARG A 438 0.61 2.08 27.56
C ARG A 438 0.71 3.46 28.22
N VAL A 439 1.77 4.20 27.92
CA VAL A 439 2.04 5.53 28.46
C VAL A 439 1.93 6.56 27.34
N CYS A 440 0.97 7.47 27.47
CA CYS A 440 0.68 8.52 26.51
C CYS A 440 1.28 9.84 27.02
N ARG A 441 2.53 10.11 26.62
CA ARG A 441 3.29 11.33 26.96
C ARG A 441 4.10 11.80 25.76
N ASP A 442 4.53 13.05 25.77
CA ASP A 442 5.42 13.57 24.72
C ASP A 442 6.76 12.82 24.70
N GLY A 443 7.18 12.40 23.50
CA GLY A 443 8.39 11.61 23.32
C GLY A 443 8.25 10.09 23.49
N ASP A 444 7.07 9.58 23.83
CA ASP A 444 6.81 8.14 23.94
C ASP A 444 6.12 7.61 22.68
N ASP A 445 6.87 6.79 21.94
CA ASP A 445 6.49 6.25 20.63
C ASP A 445 6.20 4.74 20.74
N GLU A 446 5.26 4.39 21.62
CA GLU A 446 4.84 3.02 21.96
C GLU A 446 5.95 2.16 22.62
N LEU A 447 6.79 2.73 23.50
CA LEU A 447 7.89 1.98 24.17
C LEU A 447 7.42 0.73 24.95
N GLU A 448 6.22 0.83 25.52
CA GLU A 448 5.47 -0.29 26.10
C GLU A 448 4.21 -0.51 25.24
N SER A 449 4.38 -1.23 24.13
CA SER A 449 3.31 -1.44 23.15
C SER A 449 2.25 -2.40 23.68
N LEU A 450 0.98 -2.03 23.57
CA LEU A 450 -0.16 -2.91 23.68
C LEU A 450 -0.58 -3.30 22.27
N ARG A 451 -0.69 -4.60 21.97
CA ARG A 451 -1.04 -5.09 20.63
C ARG A 451 -2.30 -5.94 20.67
N LEU A 452 -3.30 -5.58 19.89
CA LEU A 452 -4.56 -6.28 19.75
C LEU A 452 -4.59 -7.13 18.47
N PHE A 453 -4.83 -8.42 18.64
CA PHE A 453 -5.00 -9.40 17.57
C PHE A 453 -6.41 -9.96 17.56
N PRO A 454 -7.03 -10.17 16.39
CA PRO A 454 -8.34 -10.79 16.31
C PRO A 454 -8.25 -12.28 16.65
N LYS A 455 -9.40 -12.83 17.04
CA LYS A 455 -9.54 -14.25 17.33
C LYS A 455 -9.14 -15.09 16.11
N ASN A 456 -8.47 -16.21 16.36
CA ASN A 456 -7.95 -17.15 15.36
C ASN A 456 -6.86 -16.56 14.43
N TYR A 457 -6.38 -15.35 14.69
CA TYR A 457 -5.19 -14.83 13.98
C TYR A 457 -3.95 -15.54 14.53
N ASP A 458 -3.16 -16.11 13.63
CA ASP A 458 -1.92 -16.77 14.01
C ASP A 458 -0.77 -15.77 14.06
N TYR A 459 -0.33 -15.42 15.26
CA TYR A 459 0.82 -14.58 15.54
C TYR A 459 2.00 -15.37 16.14
N SER A 460 2.07 -16.70 15.94
CA SER A 460 3.12 -17.55 16.51
C SER A 460 4.53 -17.15 16.10
N ASP A 461 4.67 -16.65 14.88
CA ASP A 461 5.95 -16.38 14.24
C ASP A 461 6.42 -14.93 14.46
N PHE A 462 5.69 -14.17 15.30
CA PHE A 462 5.94 -12.75 15.51
C PHE A 462 7.03 -12.54 16.56
N HIS A 463 7.90 -11.60 16.28
CA HIS A 463 8.87 -11.11 17.25
C HIS A 463 8.28 -9.93 18.03
N PHE A 464 8.07 -10.14 19.32
CA PHE A 464 7.60 -9.12 20.25
C PHE A 464 8.74 -8.60 21.12
N ASN A 465 8.71 -7.31 21.44
CA ASN A 465 9.62 -6.78 22.44
C ASN A 465 9.24 -7.30 23.82
N ARG A 466 10.21 -7.37 24.74
CA ARG A 466 10.00 -7.87 26.10
C ARG A 466 8.89 -7.14 26.87
N ASN A 467 8.67 -5.87 26.54
CA ASN A 467 7.69 -5.01 27.20
C ASN A 467 6.33 -4.97 26.49
N ASP A 468 6.18 -5.69 25.38
CA ASP A 468 4.91 -5.73 24.65
C ASP A 468 3.87 -6.55 25.43
N THR A 469 2.63 -6.07 25.45
CA THR A 469 1.49 -6.80 26.01
C THR A 469 0.52 -7.19 24.90
N ILE A 470 0.21 -8.47 24.81
CA ILE A 470 -0.66 -9.03 23.78
C ILE A 470 -2.10 -9.13 24.28
N PHE A 471 -3.01 -8.56 23.52
CA PHE A 471 -4.45 -8.65 23.70
C PHE A 471 -5.09 -9.42 22.54
N THR A 472 -6.05 -10.25 22.90
CA THR A 472 -7.06 -10.79 21.99
C THR A 472 -8.47 -10.33 22.37
N ASP A 473 -8.63 -9.65 23.51
CA ASP A 473 -9.87 -9.03 23.97
C ASP A 473 -9.88 -7.52 23.73
N GLU A 474 -10.75 -7.06 22.83
CA GLU A 474 -10.87 -5.65 22.51
C GLU A 474 -11.36 -4.81 23.70
N ASP A 475 -12.17 -5.35 24.62
CA ASP A 475 -12.67 -4.56 25.76
C ASP A 475 -11.55 -4.26 26.76
N ALA A 476 -10.68 -5.25 26.99
CA ALA A 476 -9.48 -5.09 27.80
C ALA A 476 -8.44 -4.19 27.12
N PHE A 477 -8.35 -4.22 25.79
CA PHE A 477 -7.44 -3.36 25.05
C PHE A 477 -7.91 -1.90 25.02
N TRP A 478 -9.19 -1.64 24.78
CA TRP A 478 -9.77 -0.29 24.69
C TRP A 478 -10.13 0.33 26.05
N SER A 479 -9.88 -0.38 27.15
CA SER A 479 -10.11 0.12 28.51
C SER A 479 -9.28 1.37 28.81
N GLU A 480 -9.68 2.04 29.89
CA GLU A 480 -9.03 3.26 30.41
C GLU A 480 -8.07 2.95 31.55
#